data_AF-A0A9N9ITX0-F1
#
_entry.id   AF-A0A9N9ITX0-F1
#
_cell.length_a   1.000
_cell.length_b   1.000
_cell.length_c   1.000
_cell.angle_alpha   90.00
_cell.angle_beta   90.00
_cell.angle_gamma   90.00
#
_symmetry.space_group_name_H-M   'P 1'
#
loop_
_entity.id
_entity.type
_entity.pdbx_description
1 polymer ?
#
loop_
_entity_poly.entity_id
_entity_poly.type
_entity_poly.pdbx_seq_one_letter_code
_entity_poly.pdbx_strand_id
1 'polypeptide(L)'
;RTDDRDFASQPNSPVLEPEKSKKIPAPMQGDWSVSKYFEMIKLYAIVLNKDLDSIDVKVKFISGLSPDNEKRVEEFGFKKPLKEIVKYLVRDLTLSTEIQKYKVGELKQGNESVREFYQKLERLRKLSGSDEEDLRKKLFCGLSPTNQDE
;
A
#
# COMPACT_ATOMS: atom_id res chain seq x y z
N ARG A 1 -24.39 -23.58 -79.37
CA ARG A 1 -24.19 -22.20 -78.90
C ARG A 1 -24.46 -22.29 -77.41
N THR A 2 -23.40 -22.39 -76.63
CA THR A 2 -23.45 -22.68 -75.20
C THR A 2 -22.66 -21.53 -74.59
N ASP A 3 -23.36 -20.65 -73.87
CA ASP A 3 -22.81 -19.40 -73.38
C ASP A 3 -21.92 -19.65 -72.15
N ASP A 4 -20.67 -19.21 -72.26
CA ASP A 4 -19.69 -19.14 -71.18
C ASP A 4 -20.19 -18.15 -70.11
N ARG A 5 -20.29 -18.61 -68.85
CA ARG A 5 -20.54 -17.74 -67.69
C ARG A 5 -19.25 -17.59 -66.89
N ASP A 6 -18.60 -16.45 -67.08
CA ASP A 6 -17.51 -15.97 -66.23
C ASP A 6 -18.04 -15.65 -64.82
N PHE A 7 -17.69 -16.49 -63.84
CA PHE A 7 -17.83 -16.16 -62.44
C PHE A 7 -16.67 -15.24 -62.02
N ALA A 8 -16.90 -13.92 -62.10
CA ALA A 8 -16.00 -12.93 -61.54
C ALA A 8 -16.01 -13.04 -60.00
N SER A 9 -14.90 -13.52 -59.42
CA SER A 9 -14.66 -13.51 -57.98
C SER A 9 -14.49 -12.06 -57.50
N GLN A 10 -15.35 -11.60 -56.60
CA GLN A 10 -15.17 -10.31 -55.91
C GLN A 10 -13.89 -10.33 -55.06
N PRO A 11 -13.13 -9.22 -54.99
CA PRO A 11 -12.01 -9.12 -54.07
C PRO A 11 -12.54 -9.08 -52.64
N ASN A 12 -12.15 -10.06 -51.83
CA ASN A 12 -12.37 -10.03 -50.39
C ASN A 12 -11.69 -8.78 -49.82
N SER A 13 -12.49 -7.86 -49.27
CA SER A 13 -11.95 -6.77 -48.47
C SER A 13 -11.20 -7.33 -47.25
N PRO A 14 -10.06 -6.75 -46.83
CA PRO A 14 -9.38 -7.21 -45.63
C PRO A 14 -10.32 -6.96 -44.44
N VAL A 15 -10.75 -8.03 -43.81
CA VAL A 15 -11.39 -7.97 -42.49
C VAL A 15 -10.35 -7.37 -41.55
N LEU A 16 -10.61 -6.15 -41.07
CA LEU A 16 -9.87 -5.55 -39.97
C LEU A 16 -10.13 -6.40 -38.72
N GLU A 17 -9.23 -7.34 -38.45
CA GLU A 17 -9.14 -8.02 -37.17
C GLU A 17 -9.12 -6.96 -36.06
N PRO A 18 -9.96 -7.08 -35.01
CA PRO A 18 -9.92 -6.14 -33.91
C PRO A 18 -8.52 -6.19 -33.30
N GLU A 19 -7.83 -5.04 -33.30
CA GLU A 19 -6.52 -4.92 -32.68
C GLU A 19 -6.58 -5.52 -31.28
N LYS A 20 -5.82 -6.59 -31.04
CA LYS A 20 -5.65 -7.17 -29.71
C LYS A 20 -5.32 -6.01 -28.77
N SER A 21 -6.26 -5.67 -27.88
CA SER A 21 -6.10 -4.56 -26.94
C SER A 21 -4.71 -4.65 -26.31
N LYS A 22 -3.84 -3.69 -26.60
CA LYS A 22 -2.49 -3.65 -26.04
C LYS A 22 -2.66 -3.51 -24.54
N LYS A 23 -2.53 -4.61 -23.81
CA LYS A 23 -2.65 -4.64 -22.36
C LYS A 23 -1.57 -3.73 -21.79
N ILE A 24 -1.98 -2.57 -21.30
CA ILE A 24 -1.05 -1.59 -20.72
C ILE A 24 -0.35 -2.27 -19.53
N PRO A 25 1.00 -2.31 -19.52
CA PRO A 25 1.72 -2.91 -18.42
C PRO A 25 1.49 -2.10 -17.14
N ALA A 26 1.31 -2.81 -16.03
CA ALA A 26 1.23 -2.16 -14.73
C ALA A 26 2.62 -1.62 -14.34
N PRO A 27 2.71 -0.43 -13.72
CA PRO A 27 3.97 0.09 -13.23
C PRO A 27 4.50 -0.77 -12.08
N MET A 28 5.82 -0.77 -11.90
CA MET A 28 6.51 -1.37 -10.75
C MET A 28 7.21 -0.27 -9.96
N GLN A 29 7.35 -0.45 -8.65
CA GLN A 29 7.98 0.52 -7.76
C GLN A 29 9.47 0.69 -8.09
N GLY A 30 10.20 -0.42 -8.21
CA GLY A 30 11.65 -0.40 -8.37
C GLY A 30 12.31 0.47 -7.29
N ASP A 31 13.21 1.36 -7.70
CA ASP A 31 13.93 2.28 -6.81
C ASP A 31 13.16 3.57 -6.49
N TRP A 32 11.90 3.70 -6.96
CA TRP A 32 11.10 4.87 -6.66
C TRP A 32 10.56 4.85 -5.23
N SER A 33 10.42 6.04 -4.66
CA SER A 33 9.69 6.20 -3.41
C SER A 33 8.23 5.77 -3.58
N VAL A 34 7.61 5.30 -2.50
CA VAL A 34 6.20 4.87 -2.51
C VAL A 34 5.28 5.99 -3.00
N SER A 35 5.55 7.24 -2.62
CA SER A 35 4.78 8.39 -3.09
C SER A 35 4.85 8.55 -4.61
N LYS A 36 6.06 8.47 -5.18
CA LYS A 36 6.25 8.61 -6.63
C LYS A 36 5.63 7.43 -7.39
N TYR A 37 5.81 6.21 -6.88
CA TYR A 37 5.17 5.02 -7.43
C TYR A 37 3.64 5.11 -7.39
N PHE A 38 3.07 5.63 -6.30
CA PHE A 38 1.63 5.80 -6.18
C PHE A 38 1.06 6.79 -7.21
N GLU A 39 1.77 7.87 -7.55
CA GLU A 39 1.33 8.77 -8.63
C GLU A 39 1.27 8.04 -9.99
N MET A 40 2.22 7.14 -10.27
CA MET A 40 2.19 6.31 -11.48
C MET A 40 1.00 5.34 -11.50
N ILE A 41 0.61 4.84 -10.33
CA ILE A 41 -0.56 3.99 -10.18
C ILE A 41 -1.86 4.78 -10.39
N LYS A 42 -1.94 6.05 -9.95
CA LYS A 42 -3.08 6.92 -10.28
C LYS A 42 -3.20 7.14 -11.79
N LEU A 43 -2.09 7.43 -12.47
CA LEU A 43 -2.07 7.58 -13.92
C LEU A 43 -2.51 6.28 -14.61
N TYR A 44 -2.00 5.14 -14.17
CA TYR A 44 -2.41 3.83 -14.67
C TYR A 44 -3.92 3.59 -14.51
N ALA A 45 -4.50 3.92 -13.34
CA ALA A 45 -5.94 3.81 -13.10
C ALA A 45 -6.76 4.71 -14.04
N ILE A 46 -6.31 5.95 -14.27
CA ILE A 46 -6.96 6.89 -15.20
C ILE A 46 -6.93 6.34 -16.63
N VAL A 47 -5.78 5.85 -17.10
CA VAL A 47 -5.66 5.29 -18.46
C VAL A 47 -6.57 4.06 -18.64
N LEU A 48 -6.76 3.26 -17.60
CA LEU A 48 -7.68 2.13 -17.62
C LEU A 48 -9.14 2.50 -17.36
N ASN A 49 -9.45 3.77 -17.09
CA ASN A 49 -10.76 4.24 -16.65
C ASN A 49 -11.31 3.44 -15.46
N LYS A 50 -10.46 3.22 -14.44
CA LYS A 50 -10.80 2.49 -13.21
C LYS A 50 -10.68 3.38 -11.99
N ASP A 51 -11.49 3.07 -10.99
CA ASP A 51 -11.33 3.65 -9.67
C ASP A 51 -10.03 3.17 -9.01
N LEU A 52 -9.43 4.04 -8.20
CA LEU A 52 -8.18 3.81 -7.52
C LEU A 52 -8.27 2.68 -6.47
N ASP A 53 -9.44 2.51 -5.87
CA ASP A 53 -9.75 1.45 -4.91
C ASP A 53 -10.39 0.22 -5.58
N SER A 54 -10.44 0.16 -6.91
CA SER A 54 -10.83 -1.05 -7.63
C SER A 54 -9.86 -2.20 -7.31
N ILE A 55 -10.42 -3.42 -7.20
CA ILE A 55 -9.66 -4.62 -6.84
C ILE A 55 -8.45 -4.81 -7.76
N ASP A 56 -8.63 -4.60 -9.06
CA ASP A 56 -7.56 -4.74 -10.05
C ASP A 56 -6.42 -3.74 -9.83
N VAL A 57 -6.74 -2.45 -9.64
CA VAL A 57 -5.72 -1.41 -9.38
C VAL A 57 -5.00 -1.68 -8.06
N LYS A 58 -5.73 -2.07 -7.00
CA LYS A 58 -5.13 -2.42 -5.71
C LYS A 58 -4.17 -3.60 -5.81
N VAL A 59 -4.58 -4.68 -6.48
CA VAL A 59 -3.72 -5.85 -6.68
C VAL A 59 -2.47 -5.45 -7.46
N LYS A 60 -2.60 -4.64 -8.52
CA LYS A 60 -1.45 -4.15 -9.29
C LYS A 60 -0.52 -3.26 -8.47
N PHE A 61 -1.06 -2.38 -7.63
CA PHE A 61 -0.26 -1.57 -6.71
C PHE A 61 0.58 -2.46 -5.80
N ILE A 62 -0.08 -3.40 -5.08
CA ILE A 62 0.56 -4.26 -4.08
C ILE A 62 1.63 -5.15 -4.72
N SER A 63 1.29 -5.85 -5.79
CA SER A 63 2.23 -6.76 -6.48
C SER A 63 3.39 -6.03 -7.17
N GLY A 64 3.28 -4.73 -7.39
CA GLY A 64 4.36 -3.91 -7.94
C GLY A 64 5.21 -3.22 -6.87
N LEU A 65 4.91 -3.35 -5.57
CA LEU A 65 5.73 -2.80 -4.50
C LEU A 65 7.10 -3.49 -4.42
N SER A 66 8.06 -2.83 -3.76
CA SER A 66 9.27 -3.52 -3.31
C SER A 66 8.92 -4.58 -2.26
N PRO A 67 9.71 -5.67 -2.15
CA PRO A 67 9.43 -6.76 -1.20
C PRO A 67 9.22 -6.28 0.25
N ASP A 68 10.02 -5.32 0.71
CA ASP A 68 9.90 -4.76 2.06
C ASP A 68 8.56 -4.04 2.28
N ASN A 69 8.10 -3.27 1.29
CA ASN A 69 6.83 -2.56 1.39
C ASN A 69 5.65 -3.50 1.23
N GLU A 70 5.75 -4.52 0.37
CA GLU A 70 4.73 -5.57 0.25
C GLU A 70 4.49 -6.26 1.60
N LYS A 71 5.56 -6.68 2.28
CA LYS A 71 5.48 -7.23 3.65
C LYS A 71 4.85 -6.27 4.65
N ARG A 72 5.19 -4.97 4.58
CA ARG A 72 4.53 -3.96 5.42
C ARG A 72 3.03 -3.84 5.14
N VAL A 73 2.58 -4.02 3.89
CA VAL A 73 1.15 -4.05 3.56
C VAL A 73 0.47 -5.30 4.11
N GLU A 74 1.13 -6.46 4.06
CA GLU A 74 0.65 -7.70 4.70
C GLU A 74 0.36 -7.49 6.18
N GLU A 75 1.31 -6.90 6.91
CA GLU A 75 1.17 -6.60 8.34
C GLU A 75 0.06 -5.57 8.64
N PHE A 76 -0.20 -4.64 7.71
CA PHE A 76 -1.20 -3.60 7.87
C PHE A 76 -2.62 -4.06 7.50
N GLY A 77 -2.74 -4.92 6.49
CA GLY A 77 -3.99 -5.51 6.02
C GLY A 77 -4.49 -4.94 4.69
N PHE A 78 -4.62 -5.82 3.69
CA PHE A 78 -5.01 -5.50 2.31
C PHE A 78 -6.44 -4.96 2.12
N LYS A 79 -7.32 -5.15 3.12
CA LYS A 79 -8.72 -4.70 3.05
C LYS A 79 -8.86 -3.17 3.15
N LYS A 80 -7.81 -2.46 3.59
CA LYS A 80 -7.83 -1.01 3.75
C LYS A 80 -7.90 -0.28 2.40
N PRO A 81 -8.45 0.95 2.36
CA PRO A 81 -8.39 1.80 1.17
C PRO A 81 -6.93 2.06 0.74
N LEU A 82 -6.68 2.16 -0.56
CA LEU A 82 -5.34 2.29 -1.12
C LEU A 82 -4.63 3.53 -0.60
N LYS A 83 -5.36 4.63 -0.41
CA LYS A 83 -4.83 5.87 0.20
C LYS A 83 -4.34 5.65 1.64
N GLU A 84 -5.00 4.82 2.43
CA GLU A 84 -4.56 4.51 3.80
C GLU A 84 -3.29 3.65 3.79
N ILE A 85 -3.22 2.69 2.87
CA ILE A 85 -2.04 1.84 2.66
C ILE A 85 -0.84 2.71 2.29
N VAL A 86 -0.99 3.61 1.32
CA VAL A 86 0.09 4.53 0.91
C VAL A 86 0.49 5.43 2.06
N LYS A 87 -0.47 6.00 2.81
CA LYS A 87 -0.17 6.81 3.99
C LYS A 87 0.61 6.01 5.02
N TYR A 88 0.31 4.73 5.22
CA TYR A 88 1.05 3.85 6.12
C TYR A 88 2.48 3.58 5.61
N LEU A 89 2.64 3.26 4.33
CA LEU A 89 3.94 2.95 3.74
C LEU A 89 4.88 4.16 3.70
N VAL A 90 4.34 5.35 3.46
CA VAL A 90 5.07 6.63 3.44
C VAL A 90 5.43 7.11 4.85
N ARG A 91 4.83 6.54 5.92
CA ARG A 91 5.28 6.87 7.28
C ARG A 91 6.75 6.54 7.43
N ASP A 92 7.42 7.44 8.11
CA ASP A 92 8.83 7.34 8.49
C ASP A 92 9.15 5.92 8.99
N LEU A 93 10.25 5.36 8.49
CA LEU A 93 10.73 4.04 8.89
C LEU A 93 10.96 4.02 10.40
N THR A 94 11.48 5.12 10.96
CA THR A 94 11.68 5.28 12.40
C THR A 94 10.36 5.19 13.16
N LEU A 95 9.31 5.86 12.68
CA LEU A 95 7.98 5.79 13.27
C LEU A 95 7.38 4.38 13.15
N SER A 96 7.65 3.69 12.04
CA SER A 96 7.19 2.31 11.84
C SER A 96 7.85 1.35 12.83
N THR A 97 9.17 1.48 13.02
CA THR A 97 9.90 0.72 14.04
C THR A 97 9.41 1.02 15.45
N GLU A 98 9.12 2.28 15.77
CA GLU A 98 8.55 2.66 17.07
C GLU A 98 7.14 2.08 17.30
N ILE A 99 6.28 2.03 16.27
CA ILE A 99 4.97 1.38 16.35
C ILE A 99 5.12 -0.13 16.59
N GLN A 100 6.07 -0.79 15.94
CA GLN A 100 6.34 -2.21 16.18
C GLN A 100 6.83 -2.43 17.61
N LYS A 101 7.83 -1.65 18.07
CA LYS A 101 8.32 -1.69 19.47
C LYS A 101 7.21 -1.43 20.49
N TYR A 102 6.29 -0.52 20.19
CA TYR A 102 5.10 -0.28 21.01
C TYR A 102 4.25 -1.56 21.12
N LYS A 103 3.90 -2.19 19.99
CA LYS A 103 3.08 -3.41 19.96
C LYS A 103 3.72 -4.55 20.76
N VAL A 104 5.04 -4.76 20.66
CA VAL A 104 5.75 -5.80 21.40
C VAL A 104 6.13 -5.41 22.84
N GLY A 105 5.99 -4.13 23.22
CA GLY A 105 6.28 -3.65 24.58
C GLY A 105 7.77 -3.42 24.88
N GLU A 106 8.55 -3.12 23.85
CA GLU A 106 10.00 -2.89 23.95
C GLU A 106 10.36 -1.41 24.14
N LEU A 107 9.37 -0.51 24.14
CA LEU A 107 9.62 0.91 24.41
C LEU A 107 9.96 1.14 25.87
N LYS A 108 11.03 1.90 26.10
CA LYS A 108 11.53 2.32 27.41
C LYS A 108 11.63 3.83 27.44
N GLN A 109 11.32 4.42 28.60
CA GLN A 109 11.43 5.86 28.85
C GLN A 109 12.84 6.40 28.57
N GLY A 110 13.88 5.66 28.97
CA GLY A 110 15.26 6.13 28.83
C GLY A 110 15.48 7.46 29.57
N ASN A 111 15.92 8.49 28.84
CA ASN A 111 16.21 9.83 29.38
C ASN A 111 15.07 10.83 29.21
N GLU A 112 13.94 10.45 28.60
CA GLU A 112 12.82 11.36 28.37
C GLU A 112 11.99 11.54 29.66
N SER A 113 11.31 12.68 29.80
CA SER A 113 10.42 12.88 30.94
C SER A 113 9.23 11.92 30.88
N VAL A 114 8.63 11.59 32.04
CA VAL A 114 7.43 10.72 32.11
C VAL A 114 6.30 11.26 31.22
N ARG A 115 6.16 12.60 31.16
CA ARG A 115 5.17 13.27 30.30
C ARG A 115 5.45 13.06 28.82
N GLU A 116 6.70 13.23 28.39
CA GLU A 116 7.10 12.99 26.99
C GLU A 116 6.91 11.53 26.59
N PHE A 117 7.31 10.59 27.47
CA PHE A 117 7.11 9.17 27.24
C PHE A 117 5.62 8.82 27.11
N TYR A 118 4.78 9.35 27.99
CA TYR A 118 3.33 9.15 27.91
C TYR A 118 2.75 9.68 26.59
N GLN A 119 3.10 10.91 26.21
CA GLN A 119 2.64 11.52 24.95
C GLN A 119 3.10 10.70 23.73
N LYS A 120 4.32 10.17 23.77
CA LYS A 120 4.86 9.26 22.76
C LYS A 120 4.03 7.98 22.68
N LEU A 121 3.77 7.31 23.79
CA LEU A 121 2.95 6.11 23.83
C LEU A 121 1.51 6.38 23.36
N GLU A 122 0.91 7.50 23.76
CA GLU A 122 -0.43 7.90 23.34
C GLU A 122 -0.51 8.10 21.81
N ARG A 123 0.51 8.76 21.24
CA ARG A 123 0.62 8.92 19.78
C ARG A 123 0.75 7.57 19.09
N LEU A 124 1.59 6.66 19.61
CA LEU A 124 1.80 5.35 19.01
C LEU A 124 0.55 4.45 19.12
N ARG A 125 -0.20 4.52 20.23
CA ARG A 125 -1.51 3.86 20.40
C ARG A 125 -2.50 4.28 19.31
N LYS A 126 -2.65 5.60 19.09
CA LYS A 126 -3.53 6.15 18.04
C LYS A 126 -3.11 5.68 16.64
N LEU A 127 -1.80 5.51 16.41
CA LEU A 127 -1.26 5.06 15.13
C LEU A 127 -1.32 3.54 14.94
N SER A 128 -1.26 2.75 16.01
CA SER A 128 -1.35 1.29 16.01
C SER A 128 -2.78 0.78 15.96
N GLY A 129 -3.75 1.59 16.43
CA GLY A 129 -5.14 1.18 16.59
C GLY A 129 -5.40 0.36 17.86
N SER A 130 -4.51 0.42 18.85
CA SER A 130 -4.67 -0.27 20.14
C SER A 130 -5.69 0.43 21.05
N ASP A 131 -6.22 -0.33 22.03
CA ASP A 131 -7.09 0.21 23.08
C ASP A 131 -6.31 0.94 24.19
N GLU A 132 -7.05 1.52 25.13
CA GLU A 132 -6.49 2.31 26.24
C GLU A 132 -5.89 1.45 27.37
N GLU A 133 -6.35 0.20 27.51
CA GLU A 133 -5.82 -0.74 28.49
C GLU A 133 -4.39 -1.19 28.10
N ASP A 134 -4.16 -1.40 26.80
CA ASP A 134 -2.84 -1.63 26.22
C ASP A 134 -1.90 -0.47 26.57
N LEU A 135 -2.34 0.78 26.41
CA LEU A 135 -1.52 1.96 26.75
C LEU A 135 -1.06 1.94 28.22
N ARG A 136 -1.98 1.66 29.16
CA ARG A 136 -1.66 1.60 30.59
C ARG A 136 -0.60 0.53 30.87
N LYS A 137 -0.79 -0.67 30.30
CA LYS A 137 0.17 -1.77 30.45
C LYS A 137 1.55 -1.42 29.88
N LYS A 138 1.61 -0.81 28.69
CA LYS A 138 2.87 -0.39 28.08
C LYS A 138 3.58 0.70 28.88
N LEU A 139 2.84 1.62 29.49
CA LEU A 139 3.40 2.66 30.36
C LEU A 139 4.12 2.02 31.56
N PHE A 140 3.45 1.16 32.32
CA PHE A 140 4.05 0.53 33.51
C PHE A 140 5.32 -0.28 33.17
N CYS A 141 5.29 -1.08 32.10
CA CYS A 141 6.45 -1.88 31.70
C CYS A 141 7.60 -1.05 31.11
N GLY A 142 7.32 0.18 30.66
CA GLY A 142 8.26 1.03 29.95
C GLY A 142 8.92 2.12 30.80
N LEU A 143 8.32 2.45 31.95
CA LEU A 143 8.86 3.45 32.88
C LEU A 143 10.25 3.05 33.38
N SER A 144 11.09 4.06 33.58
CA SER A 144 12.38 3.89 34.25
C SER A 144 12.17 3.40 35.69
N PRO A 145 13.05 2.53 36.24
CA PRO A 145 12.94 2.06 37.63
C PRO A 145 12.80 3.20 38.64
N THR A 146 13.47 4.32 38.39
CA THR A 146 13.37 5.55 39.21
C THR A 146 11.96 6.13 39.35
N ASN A 147 11.03 5.77 38.47
CA ASN A 147 9.63 6.19 38.50
C ASN A 147 8.68 5.02 38.81
N GLN A 148 9.21 3.85 39.22
CA GLN A 148 8.46 2.66 39.58
C GLN A 148 8.33 2.46 41.10
N ASP A 149 8.96 3.31 41.92
CA ASP A 149 8.87 3.25 43.37
C ASP A 149 7.74 4.15 43.91
N GLU A 150 6.57 3.52 44.12
CA GLU A 150 5.71 3.58 45.33
C GLU A 150 4.63 2.47 45.28
#